data_AF-A0AAQ0H631-F1
#
_entry.id   AF-A0AAQ0H631-F1
#
_cell.length_a   1.000
_cell.length_b   1.000
_cell.length_c   1.000
_cell.angle_alpha   90.00
_cell.angle_beta   90.00
_cell.angle_gamma   90.00
#
_symmetry.space_group_name_H-M   'P 1'
#
loop_
_entity.id
_entity.type
_entity.pdbx_description
1 polymer ?
#
loop_
_entity_poly.entity_id
_entity_poly.type
_entity_poly.pdbx_seq_one_letter_code
_entity_poly.pdbx_strand_id
1 'polypeptide(L)'
;MSGKHAAAVPTDAPATVADVRVVSGDPSPEELAAVVAVLQRQADEAAALGRAEVTVSPRAGWDASAAGLRQPLPHGHGAWTRSLR
;
A
#
# COMPACT_ATOMS: atom_id res chain seq x y z
N MET A 1 -24.47 3.55 -8.33
CA MET A 1 -23.65 4.46 -9.16
C MET A 1 -22.22 3.97 -9.14
N SER A 2 -21.63 3.87 -10.32
CA SER A 2 -20.44 3.07 -10.64
C SER A 2 -19.14 3.67 -10.06
N GLY A 3 -18.24 2.81 -9.57
CA GLY A 3 -16.92 3.19 -9.06
C GLY A 3 -15.99 3.56 -10.21
N LYS A 4 -15.82 4.87 -10.48
CA LYS A 4 -14.97 5.37 -11.57
C LYS A 4 -13.53 5.76 -11.18
N HIS A 5 -13.06 5.38 -10.00
CA HIS A 5 -11.78 5.88 -9.44
C HIS A 5 -10.71 4.82 -9.19
N ALA A 6 -10.75 3.69 -9.91
CA ALA A 6 -9.60 2.79 -9.95
C ALA A 6 -8.62 3.31 -11.02
N ALA A 7 -7.43 3.73 -10.62
CA ALA A 7 -6.35 4.03 -11.56
C ALA A 7 -5.93 2.73 -12.27
N ALA A 8 -5.88 2.76 -13.60
CA ALA A 8 -5.37 1.63 -14.37
C ALA A 8 -3.86 1.51 -14.13
N VAL A 9 -3.44 0.40 -13.53
CA VAL A 9 -2.02 0.02 -13.46
C VAL A 9 -1.63 -0.54 -14.84
N PRO A 10 -0.58 -0.02 -15.51
CA PRO A 10 -0.10 -0.61 -16.76
C PRO A 10 0.43 -2.02 -16.50
N THR A 11 -0.13 -3.02 -17.18
CA THR A 11 0.24 -4.45 -17.04
C THR A 11 1.30 -4.92 -18.06
N ASP A 12 1.82 -4.04 -18.92
CA ASP A 12 2.79 -4.47 -19.94
C ASP A 12 4.20 -4.01 -19.60
N ALA A 13 4.89 -4.84 -18.81
CA ALA A 13 6.35 -4.90 -18.76
C ALA A 13 6.72 -6.38 -18.83
N PRO A 14 7.70 -6.77 -19.67
CA PRO A 14 8.07 -8.17 -19.82
C PRO A 14 8.49 -8.72 -18.46
N ALA A 15 7.96 -9.90 -18.10
CA ALA A 15 8.27 -10.58 -16.85
C ALA A 15 9.78 -10.78 -16.72
N THR A 16 10.42 -9.86 -16.00
CA THR A 16 11.83 -9.94 -15.63
C THR A 16 11.94 -10.89 -14.45
N VAL A 17 12.99 -11.70 -14.45
CA VAL A 17 13.34 -12.55 -13.31
C VAL A 17 13.51 -11.62 -12.10
N ALA A 18 12.50 -11.60 -11.22
CA ALA A 18 12.25 -10.66 -10.13
C ALA A 18 11.86 -9.22 -10.55
N ASP A 19 10.74 -8.72 -10.03
CA ASP A 19 10.25 -7.32 -10.16
C ASP A 19 11.11 -6.30 -9.38
N VAL A 20 12.43 -6.41 -9.44
CA VAL A 20 13.35 -5.58 -8.66
C VAL A 20 13.99 -4.53 -9.57
N ARG A 21 13.82 -3.25 -9.22
CA ARG A 21 14.40 -2.10 -9.91
C ARG A 21 15.42 -1.38 -9.01
N VAL A 22 16.66 -1.25 -9.48
CA VAL A 22 17.67 -0.41 -8.84
C VAL A 22 17.36 1.06 -9.16
N VAL A 23 17.14 1.87 -8.13
CA VAL A 23 16.78 3.30 -8.28
C VAL A 23 18.01 4.21 -8.14
N SER A 24 19.07 3.74 -7.50
CA SER A 24 20.31 4.47 -7.25
C SER A 24 21.49 3.51 -7.06
N GLY A 25 22.69 3.95 -7.42
CA GLY A 25 23.92 3.14 -7.36
C GLY A 25 24.13 2.32 -8.63
N ASP A 26 25.26 1.60 -8.68
CA ASP A 26 25.64 0.69 -9.78
C ASP A 26 26.17 -0.61 -9.17
N PRO A 27 25.29 -1.46 -8.61
CA PRO A 27 25.71 -2.73 -8.00
C PRO A 27 26.24 -3.66 -9.08
N SER A 28 27.23 -4.49 -8.72
CA SER A 28 27.67 -5.53 -9.65
C SER A 28 26.54 -6.53 -9.92
N PRO A 29 26.57 -7.26 -11.06
CA PRO A 29 25.60 -8.31 -11.35
C PRO A 29 25.52 -9.37 -10.24
N GLU A 30 26.65 -9.70 -9.62
CA GLU A 30 26.76 -10.67 -8.53
C GLU A 30 26.12 -10.16 -7.24
N GLU A 31 26.31 -8.88 -6.91
CA GLU A 31 25.68 -8.25 -5.75
C GLU A 31 24.15 -8.20 -5.91
N LEU A 32 23.68 -7.82 -7.10
CA LEU A 32 22.25 -7.82 -7.40
C LEU A 32 21.65 -9.24 -7.29
N ALA A 33 22.34 -10.25 -7.83
CA ALA A 33 21.91 -11.64 -7.74
C ALA A 33 21.83 -12.13 -6.28
N ALA A 34 22.81 -11.77 -5.45
CA ALA A 34 22.80 -12.12 -4.03
C ALA A 34 21.58 -11.53 -3.30
N VAL A 35 21.26 -10.26 -3.55
CA VAL A 35 20.08 -9.61 -2.97
C VAL A 35 18.78 -10.25 -3.46
N VAL A 36 18.66 -10.50 -4.77
CA VAL A 36 17.47 -11.15 -5.35
C VAL A 36 17.25 -12.53 -4.74
N ALA A 37 18.30 -13.33 -4.55
CA ALA A 37 18.20 -14.65 -3.94
C ALA A 37 17.68 -14.60 -2.49
N VAL A 38 18.12 -13.61 -1.71
CA VAL A 38 17.60 -13.39 -0.35
C VAL A 38 16.13 -13.00 -0.38
N LEU A 39 15.75 -12.05 -1.25
CA LEU A 39 14.37 -11.60 -1.37
C LEU A 39 13.43 -12.72 -1.84
N GLN A 40 13.86 -13.54 -2.79
CA GLN A 40 13.10 -14.70 -3.26
C GLN A 40 12.85 -15.69 -2.13
N ARG A 41 13.90 -16.04 -1.36
CA ARG A 41 13.73 -16.93 -0.22
C ARG A 41 12.77 -16.38 0.84
N GLN A 42 12.85 -15.08 1.14
CA GLN A 42 11.92 -14.45 2.08
C GLN A 42 10.47 -14.44 1.54
N ALA A 43 10.29 -14.24 0.24
CA ALA A 43 8.99 -14.33 -0.41
C ALA A 43 8.41 -15.74 -0.35
N ASP A 44 9.24 -16.77 -0.59
CA ASP A 44 8.85 -18.17 -0.50
C ASP A 44 8.48 -18.57 0.93
N GLU A 45 9.27 -18.15 1.93
CA GLU A 45 8.98 -18.35 3.35
C GLU A 45 7.65 -17.68 3.75
N ALA A 46 7.41 -16.45 3.30
CA ALA A 46 6.15 -15.74 3.54
C ALA A 46 4.96 -16.41 2.84
N ALA A 47 5.15 -16.93 1.62
CA ALA A 47 4.13 -17.68 0.89
C ALA A 47 3.78 -19.00 1.58
N ALA A 48 4.78 -19.70 2.13
CA ALA A 48 4.60 -20.95 2.86
C ALA A 48 3.87 -20.78 4.20
N LEU A 49 4.10 -19.67 4.90
CA LEU A 49 3.31 -19.29 6.09
C LEU A 49 1.85 -18.99 5.77
N GLY A 50 1.54 -18.75 4.49
CA GLY A 50 0.22 -18.38 4.03
C GLY A 50 -0.12 -16.92 4.36
N ARG A 51 -1.26 -16.46 3.84
CA ARG A 51 -1.76 -15.12 4.19
C ARG A 51 -2.25 -15.14 5.64
N ALA A 52 -1.73 -14.23 6.44
CA ALA A 52 -2.29 -13.95 7.76
C ALA A 52 -3.80 -13.65 7.63
N GLU A 53 -4.58 -14.21 8.54
CA GLU A 53 -6.01 -13.91 8.61
C GLU A 53 -6.19 -12.41 8.89
N VAL A 54 -6.93 -11.74 8.01
CA VAL A 54 -7.28 -10.33 8.18
C VAL A 54 -8.40 -10.26 9.22
N THR A 55 -8.03 -10.15 10.49
CA THR A 55 -8.97 -10.04 11.61
C THR A 55 -9.70 -8.70 11.66
N VAL A 56 -9.10 -7.66 11.10
CA VAL A 56 -9.68 -6.33 10.96
C VAL A 56 -9.53 -5.87 9.53
N SER A 57 -10.64 -5.48 8.92
CA SER A 57 -10.63 -4.89 7.57
C SER A 57 -9.67 -3.69 7.54
N PRO A 58 -8.77 -3.60 6.55
CA PRO A 58 -7.89 -2.44 6.36
C PRO A 58 -8.67 -1.12 6.24
N ARG A 59 -9.95 -1.19 5.85
CA ARG A 59 -10.84 -0.03 5.74
C ARG A 59 -11.47 0.40 7.06
N ALA A 60 -11.42 -0.42 8.10
CA ALA A 60 -12.14 -0.16 9.35
C ALA A 60 -11.79 1.20 9.98
N GLY A 61 -10.51 1.57 9.98
CA GLY A 61 -10.08 2.89 10.47
C GLY A 61 -10.55 4.07 9.59
N TRP A 62 -10.64 3.84 8.27
CA TRP A 62 -11.13 4.84 7.32
C TRP A 62 -12.65 5.00 7.44
N ASP A 63 -13.38 3.90 7.56
CA ASP A 63 -14.84 3.89 7.76
C ASP A 63 -15.23 4.57 9.08
N ALA A 64 -14.46 4.31 10.15
CA ALA A 64 -14.64 4.97 11.44
C ALA A 64 -14.40 6.48 11.35
N SER A 65 -13.31 6.90 10.71
CA SER A 65 -12.98 8.33 10.54
C SER A 65 -13.99 9.05 9.63
N ALA A 66 -14.45 8.39 8.58
CA ALA A 66 -15.41 8.95 7.63
C ALA A 66 -16.79 9.17 8.24
N ALA A 67 -17.19 8.39 9.26
CA ALA A 67 -18.50 8.51 9.89
C ALA A 67 -18.77 9.92 10.44
N GLY A 68 -17.78 10.55 11.07
CA GLY A 68 -17.88 11.92 11.60
C GLY A 68 -18.00 13.01 10.51
N LEU A 69 -17.63 12.70 9.27
CA LEU A 69 -17.66 13.63 8.14
C LEU A 69 -18.93 13.49 7.28
N ARG A 70 -19.84 12.56 7.62
CA ARG A 70 -21.11 12.36 6.88
C ARG A 70 -22.19 13.37 7.24
N GLN A 71 -21.99 14.14 8.31
CA GLN A 71 -22.86 15.25 8.67
C GLN A 71 -22.26 16.56 8.16
N PRO A 72 -23.09 17.58 7.85
CA PRO A 72 -22.59 18.90 7.50
C PRO A 72 -21.59 19.40 8.56
N LEU A 73 -20.41 19.81 8.10
CA LEU A 73 -19.39 20.34 9.00
C LEU A 73 -19.89 21.68 9.58
N PRO A 74 -19.81 21.87 10.91
CA PRO A 74 -20.16 23.14 11.52
C PRO A 74 -19.21 24.23 10.98
N HIS A 75 -19.78 25.30 10.46
CA HIS A 75 -19.06 26.46 9.95
C HIS A 75 -19.19 27.63 10.93
N GLY A 76 -18.30 28.62 10.81
CA GLY A 76 -18.32 29.84 11.62
C GLY A 76 -17.12 30.02 12.54
N HIS A 77 -17.09 31.16 13.24
CA HIS A 77 -15.96 31.54 14.09
C HIS A 77 -15.65 30.48 15.16
N GLY A 78 -14.39 30.04 15.22
CA GLY A 78 -13.92 29.04 16.17
C GLY A 78 -14.33 27.58 15.87
N ALA A 79 -14.96 27.30 14.72
CA ALA A 79 -15.27 25.92 14.32
C ALA A 79 -13.99 25.08 14.11
N TRP A 80 -12.97 25.68 13.48
CA TRP A 80 -11.69 25.03 13.21
C TRP A 80 -10.86 24.74 14.48
N THR A 81 -10.93 25.63 15.48
CA THR A 81 -10.28 25.39 16.78
C THR A 81 -10.93 24.27 17.58
N ARG A 82 -12.23 24.01 17.35
CA ARG A 82 -12.97 22.93 18.00
C ARG A 82 -12.73 21.56 17.38
N SER A 83 -12.35 21.48 16.10
CA SER A 83 -12.00 20.21 15.45
C SER A 83 -10.61 19.68 15.81
N LEU A 84 -9.81 20.47 16.52
CA LEU A 84 -8.45 20.12 16.96
C LEU A 84 -8.40 19.63 18.43
N ARG A 85 -9.55 19.51 19.10
CA ARG A 85 -9.69 18.95 20.46
C ARG A 85 -10.48 17.66 20.41
#